data_AF-A0A1U8ES87-F1
#
_entry.id   AF-A0A1U8ES87-F1
#
_cell.length_a   1.000
_cell.length_b   1.000
_cell.length_c   1.000
_cell.angle_alpha   90.00
_cell.angle_beta   90.00
_cell.angle_gamma   90.00
#
_symmetry.space_group_name_H-M   'P 1'
#
loop_
_entity.id
_entity.type
_entity.pdbx_description
1 polymer ?
#
loop_
_entity_poly.entity_id
_entity_poly.type
_entity_poly.pdbx_seq_one_letter_code
_entity_poly.pdbx_strand_id
1 'polypeptide(L)'
;MMDKKILLLLFFFCISLHLAAIVSAQLQVGFYNTKARCPRAETIVRDTVRSRFVKDRSITAALLRMYFHDCFVRGCDASILIDSKNTKNKKSEKDAGANGSVRGYELIDQIKSKLEAMCSMTVSCADIIALATRDAVALAGGPSYNIPTGRRDGLVSDPSQVNLPGPSSNVQQAFQSFRSKGITINEMVTLLGGHTVGITHCSLFQGDRLSRADGSMDPKLFSSLRKTCASRGDPSVFLDQNTSFIVDNSFYKQLRLKKGILKVDQLLASDKSTAGIVANFASNPRAFQQAFANALIKLGNTQVLVGKSGEIRKDCRAFNPPSPPPPKVSIPPPPKILKSPPPPPPPKVSVSTTPPPPPKVSFSPPPPPLTKVSVSPPPPPPKVSVSTTPPPPPKVSFSPPPPPSPPKVSVSPPSPPPPTNLLSSPPPSPPPPVFTSPLLPEA
;
A
#
# COMPACT_ATOMS: atom_id res chain seq x y z
N MET A 1 -27.94 46.10 -17.04
CA MET A 1 -26.51 45.72 -16.97
C MET A 1 -26.28 45.11 -15.59
N MET A 2 -25.91 43.83 -15.52
CA MET A 2 -25.55 43.23 -14.22
C MET A 2 -24.28 43.91 -13.71
N ASP A 3 -24.28 44.29 -12.43
CA ASP A 3 -23.14 44.94 -11.78
C ASP A 3 -21.90 44.03 -11.92
N LYS A 4 -20.76 44.61 -12.34
CA LYS A 4 -19.48 43.91 -12.46
C LYS A 4 -19.09 43.19 -11.17
N LYS A 5 -19.53 43.71 -10.00
CA LYS A 5 -19.32 43.07 -8.70
C LYS A 5 -20.11 41.76 -8.54
N ILE A 6 -21.33 41.70 -9.06
CA ILE A 6 -22.19 40.50 -9.02
C ILE A 6 -21.60 39.42 -9.95
N LEU A 7 -21.11 39.81 -11.12
CA LEU A 7 -20.48 38.87 -12.05
C LEU A 7 -19.18 38.28 -11.46
N LEU A 8 -18.39 39.09 -10.74
CA LEU A 8 -17.18 38.65 -10.05
C LEU A 8 -17.50 37.65 -8.92
N LEU A 9 -18.53 37.93 -8.11
CA LEU A 9 -18.97 37.05 -7.03
C LEU A 9 -19.47 35.70 -7.53
N LEU A 10 -20.24 35.69 -8.63
CA LEU A 10 -20.69 34.43 -9.25
C LEU A 10 -19.53 33.62 -9.83
N PHE A 11 -18.50 34.27 -10.38
CA PHE A 11 -17.29 33.61 -10.88
C PHE A 11 -16.50 32.95 -9.73
N PHE A 12 -16.28 33.65 -8.61
CA PHE A 12 -15.64 33.07 -7.43
C PHE A 12 -16.47 31.96 -6.77
N PHE A 13 -17.81 32.08 -6.77
CA PHE A 13 -18.71 31.05 -6.28
C PHE A 13 -18.67 29.79 -7.16
N CYS A 14 -18.66 29.94 -8.49
CA CYS A 14 -18.52 28.83 -9.43
C CYS A 14 -17.15 28.15 -9.35
N ILE A 15 -16.06 28.92 -9.16
CA ILE A 15 -14.71 28.40 -8.93
C ILE A 15 -14.65 27.62 -7.62
N SER A 16 -15.21 28.14 -6.53
CA SER A 16 -15.25 27.43 -5.25
C SER A 16 -16.13 26.16 -5.30
N LEU A 17 -17.25 26.17 -6.04
CA LEU A 17 -18.02 24.95 -6.35
C LEU A 17 -17.23 23.94 -7.20
N HIS A 18 -16.44 24.39 -8.17
CA HIS A 18 -15.58 23.52 -8.98
C HIS A 18 -14.41 22.95 -8.19
N LEU A 19 -13.79 23.72 -7.28
CA LEU A 19 -12.75 23.21 -6.38
C LEU A 19 -13.31 22.22 -5.35
N ALA A 20 -14.53 22.43 -4.84
CA ALA A 20 -15.20 21.48 -3.94
C ALA A 20 -15.57 20.15 -4.62
N ALA A 21 -15.73 20.14 -5.95
CA ALA A 21 -16.03 18.94 -6.73
C ALA A 21 -14.80 18.06 -7.03
N ILE A 22 -13.58 18.50 -6.71
CA ILE A 22 -12.34 17.70 -6.83
C ILE A 22 -11.97 17.14 -5.46
N VAL A 23 -12.91 16.49 -4.77
CA VAL A 23 -12.54 15.55 -3.72
C VAL A 23 -12.08 14.28 -4.42
N SER A 24 -10.79 14.22 -4.75
CA SER A 24 -10.14 12.93 -5.05
C SER A 24 -10.45 12.01 -3.88
N ALA A 25 -11.00 10.82 -4.14
CA ALA A 25 -11.24 9.83 -3.10
C ALA A 25 -9.88 9.35 -2.58
N GLN A 26 -9.30 10.06 -1.62
CA GLN A 26 -8.02 9.71 -1.03
C GLN A 26 -8.19 8.53 -0.07
N LEU A 27 -7.13 7.75 0.08
CA LEU A 27 -7.08 6.72 1.12
C LEU A 27 -7.22 7.39 2.48
N GLN A 28 -8.00 6.79 3.37
CA GLN A 28 -8.21 7.30 4.72
C GLN A 28 -8.32 6.16 5.72
N VAL A 29 -7.86 6.42 6.94
CA VAL A 29 -8.10 5.51 8.06
C VAL A 29 -9.61 5.50 8.35
N GLY A 30 -10.19 4.31 8.51
CA GLY A 30 -11.64 4.16 8.72
C GLY A 30 -12.48 4.45 7.47
N PHE A 31 -11.95 4.23 6.26
CA PHE A 31 -12.68 4.42 5.01
C PHE A 31 -14.04 3.73 4.98
N TYR A 32 -14.07 2.49 5.45
CA TYR A 32 -15.27 1.64 5.46
C TYR A 32 -16.31 2.06 6.51
N ASN A 33 -15.95 2.88 7.50
CA ASN A 33 -16.88 3.42 8.50
C ASN A 33 -17.70 4.58 7.93
N THR A 34 -17.08 5.42 7.11
CA THR A 34 -17.64 6.72 6.72
C THR A 34 -18.13 6.77 5.27
N LYS A 35 -17.35 6.22 4.33
CA LYS A 35 -17.63 6.35 2.88
C LYS A 35 -18.31 5.12 2.29
N ALA A 36 -18.02 3.93 2.83
CA ALA A 36 -18.46 2.67 2.24
C ALA A 36 -19.57 1.95 3.02
N ARG A 37 -19.96 2.43 4.21
CA ARG A 37 -21.00 1.85 5.07
C ARG A 37 -20.80 0.35 5.38
N CYS A 38 -19.57 -0.09 5.61
CA CYS A 38 -19.23 -1.43 6.11
C CYS A 38 -18.37 -1.35 7.39
N PRO A 39 -18.94 -0.90 8.53
CA PRO A 39 -18.17 -0.59 9.74
C PRO A 39 -17.50 -1.82 10.38
N ARG A 40 -17.93 -3.03 10.03
CA ARG A 40 -17.34 -4.28 10.52
C ARG A 40 -16.22 -4.82 9.64
N ALA A 41 -15.88 -4.16 8.52
CA ALA A 41 -14.90 -4.67 7.55
C ALA A 41 -13.56 -5.02 8.19
N GLU A 42 -12.91 -4.06 8.86
CA GLU A 42 -11.61 -4.31 9.49
C GLU A 42 -11.67 -5.35 10.61
N THR A 43 -12.79 -5.45 11.33
CA THR A 43 -12.96 -6.47 12.38
C THR A 43 -13.07 -7.87 11.77
N ILE A 44 -13.83 -8.03 10.68
CA ILE A 44 -13.96 -9.30 9.96
C ILE A 44 -12.61 -9.78 9.42
N VAL A 45 -11.81 -8.86 8.86
CA VAL A 45 -10.45 -9.14 8.40
C VAL A 45 -9.61 -9.63 9.57
N ARG A 46 -9.50 -8.83 10.64
CA ARG A 46 -8.69 -9.12 11.83
C ARG A 46 -9.03 -10.46 12.46
N ASP A 47 -10.32 -10.75 12.65
CA ASP A 47 -10.76 -11.99 13.30
C ASP A 47 -10.47 -13.22 12.44
N THR A 48 -10.59 -13.09 11.11
CA THR A 48 -10.27 -14.17 10.18
C THR A 48 -8.75 -14.42 10.11
N VAL A 49 -7.95 -13.36 10.08
CA VAL A 49 -6.48 -13.44 10.14
C VAL A 49 -6.03 -14.06 11.46
N ARG A 50 -6.61 -13.64 12.59
CA ARG A 50 -6.32 -14.22 13.91
C ARG A 50 -6.59 -15.72 13.93
N SER A 51 -7.73 -16.16 13.41
CA SER A 51 -8.08 -17.58 13.33
C SER A 51 -7.08 -18.37 12.48
N ARG A 52 -6.63 -17.80 11.35
CA ARG A 52 -5.59 -18.43 10.51
C ARG A 52 -4.23 -18.46 11.21
N PHE A 53 -3.82 -17.36 11.84
CA PHE A 53 -2.53 -17.24 12.52
C PHE A 53 -2.36 -18.24 13.67
N VAL A 54 -3.41 -18.48 14.46
CA VAL A 54 -3.37 -19.48 15.54
C VAL A 54 -3.08 -20.89 15.00
N LYS A 55 -3.55 -21.20 13.80
CA LYS A 55 -3.33 -22.51 13.15
C LYS A 55 -2.01 -22.58 12.38
N ASP A 56 -1.58 -21.46 11.82
CA ASP A 56 -0.39 -21.36 10.98
C ASP A 56 0.29 -20.00 11.19
N ARG A 57 1.31 -19.96 12.05
CA ARG A 57 2.10 -18.75 12.32
C ARG A 57 2.89 -18.26 11.11
N SER A 58 3.14 -19.13 10.13
CA SER A 58 3.89 -18.76 8.92
C SER A 58 3.07 -17.82 8.02
N ILE A 59 1.76 -17.66 8.25
CA ILE A 59 0.89 -16.79 7.45
C ILE A 59 1.36 -15.33 7.45
N THR A 60 2.01 -14.86 8.52
CA THR A 60 2.55 -13.50 8.57
C THR A 60 3.59 -13.26 7.48
N ALA A 61 4.51 -14.21 7.30
CA ALA A 61 5.52 -14.12 6.24
C ALA A 61 4.88 -14.18 4.84
N ALA A 62 3.86 -15.01 4.66
CA ALA A 62 3.12 -15.12 3.40
C ALA A 62 2.44 -13.80 3.01
N LEU A 63 1.75 -13.15 3.97
CA LEU A 63 1.02 -11.90 3.74
C LEU A 63 1.98 -10.73 3.51
N LEU A 64 3.05 -10.61 4.31
CA LEU A 64 4.11 -9.62 4.07
C LEU A 64 4.68 -9.74 2.65
N ARG A 65 4.95 -10.97 2.21
CA ARG A 65 5.46 -11.23 0.87
C ARG A 65 4.42 -10.90 -0.20
N MET A 66 3.18 -11.37 -0.07
CA MET A 66 2.11 -11.05 -1.02
C MET A 66 1.92 -9.54 -1.16
N TYR A 67 1.93 -8.81 -0.05
CA TYR A 67 1.77 -7.36 -0.05
C TYR A 67 2.92 -6.63 -0.75
N PHE A 68 4.17 -7.05 -0.51
CA PHE A 68 5.32 -6.55 -1.27
C PHE A 68 5.20 -6.86 -2.76
N HIS A 69 4.90 -8.11 -3.11
CA HIS A 69 4.82 -8.55 -4.50
C HIS A 69 3.72 -7.81 -5.28
N ASP A 70 2.54 -7.62 -4.67
CA ASP A 70 1.46 -6.82 -5.24
C ASP A 70 1.90 -5.37 -5.47
N CYS A 71 2.32 -4.67 -4.41
CA CYS A 71 2.65 -3.26 -4.48
C CYS A 71 3.82 -2.92 -5.43
N PHE A 72 4.72 -3.87 -5.68
CA PHE A 72 5.84 -3.66 -6.59
C PHE A 72 5.47 -3.88 -8.06
N VAL A 73 4.37 -4.56 -8.37
CA VAL A 73 3.89 -4.79 -9.74
C VAL A 73 2.67 -3.89 -9.97
N ARG A 74 2.82 -2.85 -10.80
CA ARG A 74 1.79 -1.84 -11.12
C ARG A 74 1.23 -1.01 -9.95
N GLY A 75 1.50 -1.36 -8.70
CA GLY A 75 1.00 -0.67 -7.51
C GLY A 75 0.19 -1.60 -6.62
N CYS A 76 -0.26 -1.11 -5.46
CA CYS A 76 -1.07 -1.94 -4.55
C CYS A 76 -2.53 -2.02 -5.04
N ASP A 77 -2.77 -2.84 -6.06
CA ASP A 77 -4.06 -2.98 -6.75
C ASP A 77 -4.61 -4.42 -6.75
N ALA A 78 -3.98 -5.33 -6.00
CA ALA A 78 -4.34 -6.74 -5.91
C ALA A 78 -4.37 -7.48 -7.27
N SER A 79 -3.62 -7.01 -8.26
CA SER A 79 -3.41 -7.67 -9.54
C SER A 79 -2.78 -9.06 -9.39
N ILE A 80 -1.99 -9.27 -8.33
CA ILE A 80 -1.39 -10.58 -8.00
C ILE A 80 -2.42 -11.68 -7.71
N LEU A 81 -3.64 -11.33 -7.32
CA LEU A 81 -4.66 -12.30 -6.87
C LEU A 81 -5.36 -13.02 -8.03
N ILE A 82 -5.26 -12.49 -9.26
CA ILE A 82 -5.97 -13.00 -10.43
C ILE A 82 -5.45 -14.39 -10.82
N ASP A 83 -6.36 -15.34 -11.01
CA ASP A 83 -6.03 -16.66 -11.53
C ASP A 83 -5.84 -16.61 -13.04
N SER A 84 -4.84 -17.33 -13.55
CA SER A 84 -4.54 -17.43 -14.99
C SER A 84 -5.76 -17.86 -15.80
N LYS A 85 -6.55 -18.83 -15.30
CA LYS A 85 -7.78 -19.28 -15.97
C LYS A 85 -8.82 -18.18 -16.19
N ASN A 86 -8.78 -17.10 -15.39
CA ASN A 86 -9.70 -15.98 -15.42
C ASN A 86 -9.17 -14.79 -16.23
N THR A 87 -8.01 -14.92 -16.89
CA THR A 87 -7.51 -13.93 -17.85
C THR A 87 -7.73 -14.38 -19.29
N LYS A 88 -7.77 -13.42 -20.22
CA LYS A 88 -7.97 -13.69 -21.66
C LYS A 88 -6.86 -14.58 -22.24
N ASN A 89 -5.61 -14.38 -21.79
CA ASN A 89 -4.44 -15.06 -22.32
C ASN A 89 -4.05 -16.32 -21.52
N LYS A 90 -4.89 -16.75 -20.57
CA LYS A 90 -4.62 -17.88 -19.67
C LYS A 90 -3.29 -17.77 -18.91
N LYS A 91 -2.86 -16.53 -18.64
CA LYS A 91 -1.65 -16.16 -17.90
C LYS A 91 -1.96 -15.01 -16.95
N SER A 92 -1.43 -15.04 -15.74
CA SER A 92 -1.51 -13.97 -14.75
C SER A 92 -0.17 -13.80 -14.05
N GLU A 93 -0.07 -12.81 -13.17
CA GLU A 93 1.15 -12.61 -12.37
C GLU A 93 1.54 -13.83 -11.54
N LYS A 94 0.60 -14.74 -11.22
CA LYS A 94 0.92 -15.99 -10.50
C LYS A 94 1.84 -16.91 -11.30
N ASP A 95 1.87 -16.77 -12.63
CA ASP A 95 2.73 -17.56 -13.52
C ASP A 95 4.15 -17.00 -13.62
N ALA A 96 4.44 -15.84 -13.01
CA ALA A 96 5.78 -15.30 -12.98
C ALA A 96 6.66 -16.08 -11.99
N GLY A 97 7.92 -16.35 -12.36
CA GLY A 97 8.84 -17.13 -11.53
C GLY A 97 9.00 -16.58 -10.11
N ALA A 98 9.08 -15.26 -9.95
CA ALA A 98 9.15 -14.63 -8.63
C ALA A 98 7.90 -14.88 -7.76
N ASN A 99 6.73 -15.05 -8.38
CA ASN A 99 5.46 -15.28 -7.69
C ASN A 99 5.15 -16.76 -7.44
N GLY A 100 5.89 -17.70 -8.02
CA GLY A 100 5.61 -19.13 -7.92
C GLY A 100 5.57 -19.71 -6.49
N SER A 101 6.19 -19.02 -5.53
CA SER A 101 6.17 -19.41 -4.11
C SER A 101 5.30 -18.49 -3.22
N VAL A 102 4.56 -17.53 -3.80
CA VAL A 102 3.65 -16.67 -3.04
C VAL A 102 2.46 -17.52 -2.59
N ARG A 103 2.00 -17.33 -1.36
CA ARG A 103 0.91 -18.11 -0.77
C ARG A 103 0.04 -17.23 0.13
N GLY A 104 -1.04 -17.78 0.67
CA GLY A 104 -2.02 -17.05 1.49
C GLY A 104 -3.21 -16.52 0.68
N TYR A 105 -3.29 -16.84 -0.62
CA TYR A 105 -4.41 -16.49 -1.49
C TYR A 105 -5.74 -16.99 -0.92
N GLU A 106 -5.75 -18.19 -0.34
CA GLU A 106 -6.91 -18.81 0.24
C GLU A 106 -7.48 -18.04 1.44
N LEU A 107 -6.60 -17.38 2.21
CA LEU A 107 -7.02 -16.53 3.33
C LEU A 107 -7.68 -15.26 2.80
N ILE A 108 -7.13 -14.66 1.73
CA ILE A 108 -7.72 -13.47 1.10
C ILE A 108 -9.11 -13.80 0.55
N ASP A 109 -9.27 -14.94 -0.12
CA ASP A 109 -10.57 -15.42 -0.63
C ASP A 109 -11.58 -15.67 0.49
N GLN A 110 -11.14 -16.27 1.60
CA GLN A 110 -11.97 -16.50 2.78
C GLN A 110 -12.46 -15.18 3.40
N ILE A 111 -11.56 -14.21 3.56
CA ILE A 111 -11.89 -12.88 4.06
C ILE A 111 -12.87 -12.20 3.12
N LYS A 112 -12.58 -12.22 1.81
CA LYS A 112 -13.44 -11.63 0.79
C LYS A 112 -14.85 -12.21 0.83
N SER A 113 -14.98 -13.53 0.90
CA SER A 113 -16.27 -14.21 0.98
C SER A 113 -17.11 -13.76 2.18
N LYS A 114 -16.48 -13.62 3.36
CA LYS A 114 -17.17 -13.11 4.56
C LYS A 114 -17.58 -11.65 4.42
N LEU A 115 -16.74 -10.83 3.79
CA LEU A 115 -17.04 -9.43 3.55
C LEU A 115 -18.17 -9.27 2.55
N GLU A 116 -18.19 -10.03 1.46
CA GLU A 116 -19.27 -9.99 0.46
C GLU A 116 -20.62 -10.42 1.03
N ALA A 117 -20.64 -11.37 1.97
CA ALA A 117 -21.86 -11.76 2.68
C ALA A 117 -22.42 -10.64 3.58
N MET A 118 -21.59 -9.71 4.02
CA MET A 118 -21.96 -8.62 4.94
C MET A 118 -22.19 -7.29 4.23
N CYS A 119 -21.33 -6.96 3.27
CA CYS A 119 -21.32 -5.71 2.52
C CYS A 119 -20.80 -5.97 1.11
N SER A 120 -21.70 -6.49 0.27
CA SER A 120 -21.44 -6.81 -1.14
C SER A 120 -20.78 -5.65 -1.88
N MET A 121 -19.76 -5.97 -2.69
CA MET A 121 -19.07 -5.05 -3.61
C MET A 121 -18.54 -3.78 -2.92
N THR A 122 -18.20 -3.87 -1.64
CA THR A 122 -17.80 -2.71 -0.84
C THR A 122 -16.30 -2.66 -0.57
N VAL A 123 -15.70 -3.77 -0.13
CA VAL A 123 -14.29 -3.84 0.28
C VAL A 123 -13.44 -4.40 -0.86
N SER A 124 -12.43 -3.66 -1.33
CA SER A 124 -11.52 -4.14 -2.38
C SER A 124 -10.60 -5.25 -1.90
N CYS A 125 -10.14 -6.09 -2.82
CA CYS A 125 -9.15 -7.10 -2.49
C CYS A 125 -7.79 -6.48 -2.14
N ALA A 126 -7.44 -5.35 -2.77
CA ALA A 126 -6.25 -4.57 -2.42
C ALA A 126 -6.24 -4.15 -0.95
N ASP A 127 -7.37 -3.66 -0.42
CA ASP A 127 -7.47 -3.33 1.00
C ASP A 127 -7.48 -4.57 1.90
N ILE A 128 -7.99 -5.72 1.45
CA ILE A 128 -7.91 -6.98 2.20
C ILE A 128 -6.45 -7.39 2.38
N ILE A 129 -5.59 -7.32 1.35
CA ILE A 129 -4.16 -7.62 1.46
C ILE A 129 -3.51 -6.71 2.51
N ALA A 130 -3.76 -5.40 2.42
CA ALA A 130 -3.16 -4.40 3.30
C ALA A 130 -3.59 -4.59 4.77
N LEU A 131 -4.89 -4.77 5.02
CA LEU A 131 -5.45 -5.00 6.36
C LEU A 131 -4.99 -6.34 6.93
N ALA A 132 -5.02 -7.41 6.13
CA ALA A 132 -4.61 -8.74 6.58
C ALA A 132 -3.13 -8.76 6.98
N THR A 133 -2.28 -8.09 6.20
CA THR A 133 -0.85 -7.97 6.51
C THR A 133 -0.63 -7.19 7.81
N ARG A 134 -1.33 -6.06 8.00
CA ARG A 134 -1.27 -5.28 9.25
C ARG A 134 -1.63 -6.13 10.45
N ASP A 135 -2.73 -6.87 10.38
CA ASP A 135 -3.19 -7.71 11.49
C ASP A 135 -2.23 -8.87 11.78
N ALA A 136 -1.68 -9.52 10.75
CA ALA A 136 -0.74 -10.62 10.90
C ALA A 136 0.63 -10.17 11.47
N VAL A 137 1.09 -8.97 11.11
CA VAL A 137 2.30 -8.35 11.68
C VAL A 137 2.12 -8.09 13.17
N ALA A 138 0.99 -7.50 13.57
CA ALA A 138 0.70 -7.23 14.98
C ALA A 138 0.61 -8.55 15.79
N LEU A 139 -0.06 -9.58 15.26
CA LEU A 139 -0.16 -10.90 15.90
C LEU A 139 1.19 -11.59 16.07
N ALA A 140 2.14 -11.34 15.17
CA ALA A 140 3.50 -11.88 15.23
C ALA A 140 4.45 -11.08 16.14
N GLY A 141 3.95 -10.12 16.92
CA GLY A 141 4.77 -9.30 17.83
C GLY A 141 5.33 -8.01 17.23
N GLY A 142 4.96 -7.71 15.97
CA GLY A 142 5.31 -6.47 15.30
C GLY A 142 4.47 -5.27 15.76
N PRO A 143 4.69 -4.09 15.16
CA PRO A 143 3.97 -2.88 15.53
C PRO A 143 2.48 -2.98 15.20
N SER A 144 1.64 -2.44 16.08
CA SER A 144 0.25 -2.12 15.74
C SER A 144 0.19 -0.73 15.11
N TYR A 145 -0.51 -0.60 13.98
CA TYR A 145 -0.65 0.67 13.28
C TYR A 145 -1.97 0.74 12.51
N ASN A 146 -2.40 1.98 12.22
CA ASN A 146 -3.55 2.24 11.37
C ASN A 146 -3.07 2.31 9.92
N ILE A 147 -3.77 1.60 9.03
CA ILE A 147 -3.49 1.62 7.60
C ILE A 147 -4.63 2.30 6.84
N PRO A 148 -4.37 3.33 6.02
CA PRO A 148 -5.39 3.93 5.18
C PRO A 148 -5.97 2.90 4.21
N THR A 149 -7.29 2.95 4.00
CA THR A 149 -8.05 2.12 3.07
C THR A 149 -8.83 2.99 2.09
N GLY A 150 -9.43 2.37 1.07
CA GLY A 150 -10.05 3.02 -0.08
C GLY A 150 -9.40 2.66 -1.41
N ARG A 151 -8.50 1.67 -1.44
CA ARG A 151 -7.87 1.19 -2.69
C ARG A 151 -8.93 0.52 -3.56
N ARG A 152 -8.68 0.48 -4.86
CA ARG A 152 -9.47 -0.26 -5.84
C ARG A 152 -8.62 -1.32 -6.52
N ASP A 153 -9.31 -2.33 -7.00
CA ASP A 153 -8.70 -3.48 -7.65
C ASP A 153 -8.32 -3.17 -9.10
N GLY A 154 -7.12 -3.60 -9.49
CA GLY A 154 -6.58 -3.48 -10.84
C GLY A 154 -7.35 -4.33 -11.85
N LEU A 155 -7.24 -3.96 -13.13
CA LEU A 155 -7.90 -4.63 -14.26
C LEU A 155 -6.90 -5.38 -15.17
N VAL A 156 -5.65 -5.51 -14.72
CA VAL A 156 -4.56 -6.14 -15.47
C VAL A 156 -3.78 -7.02 -14.51
N SER A 157 -3.41 -8.21 -14.96
CA SER A 157 -2.48 -9.12 -14.29
C SER A 157 -1.69 -9.83 -15.38
N ASP A 158 -0.40 -9.56 -15.46
CA ASP A 158 0.47 -9.98 -16.56
C ASP A 158 1.84 -10.42 -16.01
N PRO A 159 2.24 -11.68 -16.20
CA PRO A 159 3.51 -12.18 -15.67
C PRO A 159 4.73 -11.45 -16.24
N SER A 160 4.64 -10.86 -17.44
CA SER A 160 5.74 -10.11 -18.05
C SER A 160 6.04 -8.79 -17.33
N GLN A 161 5.12 -8.30 -16.49
CA GLN A 161 5.27 -7.07 -15.73
C GLN A 161 5.88 -7.30 -14.34
N VAL A 162 6.10 -8.56 -13.96
CA VAL A 162 6.69 -8.93 -12.67
C VAL A 162 8.21 -8.76 -12.72
N ASN A 163 8.66 -7.58 -12.32
CA ASN A 163 10.08 -7.24 -12.20
C ASN A 163 10.42 -6.87 -10.74
N LEU A 164 10.85 -7.86 -9.97
CA LEU A 164 11.13 -7.73 -8.53
C LEU A 164 12.64 -7.86 -8.25
N PRO A 165 13.18 -7.16 -7.23
CA PRO A 165 14.56 -7.33 -6.82
C PRO A 165 14.81 -8.78 -6.37
N GLY A 166 15.89 -9.38 -6.86
CA GLY A 166 16.22 -10.78 -6.61
C GLY A 166 17.04 -11.00 -5.33
N PRO A 167 17.10 -12.23 -4.81
CA PRO A 167 17.85 -12.56 -3.59
C PRO A 167 19.37 -12.37 -3.73
N SER A 168 19.89 -12.44 -4.96
CA SER A 168 21.30 -12.29 -5.32
C SER A 168 21.74 -10.84 -5.57
N SER A 169 20.81 -9.88 -5.55
CA SER A 169 21.08 -8.48 -5.83
C SER A 169 22.05 -7.86 -4.81
N ASN A 170 22.86 -6.91 -5.26
CA ASN A 170 23.59 -6.03 -4.35
C ASN A 170 22.68 -4.87 -3.85
N VAL A 171 23.18 -4.09 -2.89
CA VAL A 171 22.41 -2.99 -2.27
C VAL A 171 22.00 -1.93 -3.30
N GLN A 172 22.87 -1.57 -4.24
CA GLN A 172 22.56 -0.57 -5.26
C GLN A 172 21.47 -1.04 -6.22
N GLN A 173 21.53 -2.30 -6.68
CA GLN A 173 20.53 -2.90 -7.55
C GLN A 173 19.17 -2.98 -6.86
N ALA A 174 19.14 -3.48 -5.61
CA ALA A 174 17.92 -3.49 -4.81
C ALA A 174 17.36 -2.07 -4.64
N PHE A 175 18.22 -1.11 -4.30
CA PHE A 175 17.79 0.27 -4.10
C PHE A 175 17.24 0.92 -5.37
N GLN A 176 17.75 0.61 -6.56
CA GLN A 176 17.17 1.09 -7.82
C GLN A 176 15.71 0.63 -7.99
N SER A 177 15.40 -0.63 -7.69
CA SER A 177 14.03 -1.14 -7.73
C SER A 177 13.12 -0.42 -6.74
N PHE A 178 13.55 -0.23 -5.49
CA PHE A 178 12.76 0.49 -4.47
C PHE A 178 12.59 1.98 -4.79
N ARG A 179 13.64 2.64 -5.28
CA ARG A 179 13.61 4.05 -5.68
C ARG A 179 12.63 4.30 -6.81
N SER A 180 12.45 3.35 -7.74
CA SER A 180 11.45 3.45 -8.81
C SER A 180 10.01 3.53 -8.28
N LYS A 181 9.78 3.08 -7.04
CA LYS A 181 8.51 3.18 -6.32
C LYS A 181 8.45 4.37 -5.36
N GLY A 182 9.44 5.26 -5.40
CA GLY A 182 9.53 6.40 -4.49
C GLY A 182 9.87 6.01 -3.05
N ILE A 183 10.50 4.85 -2.86
CA ILE A 183 10.94 4.34 -1.55
C ILE A 183 12.42 4.68 -1.34
N THR A 184 12.74 5.29 -0.20
CA THR A 184 14.11 5.69 0.18
C THR A 184 14.96 4.50 0.60
N ILE A 185 16.28 4.71 0.72
CA ILE A 185 17.19 3.65 1.15
C ILE A 185 16.92 3.20 2.59
N ASN A 186 16.53 4.12 3.48
CA ASN A 186 16.13 3.80 4.84
C ASN A 186 14.88 2.91 4.86
N GLU A 187 13.87 3.26 4.05
CA GLU A 187 12.64 2.47 3.94
C GLU A 187 12.89 1.12 3.27
N MET A 188 13.81 1.01 2.30
CA MET A 188 14.22 -0.27 1.73
C MET A 188 14.82 -1.18 2.79
N VAL A 189 15.82 -0.71 3.56
CA VAL A 189 16.43 -1.48 4.66
C VAL A 189 15.37 -1.90 5.69
N THR A 190 14.41 -1.01 5.94
CA THR A 190 13.28 -1.28 6.85
C THR A 190 12.37 -2.37 6.30
N LEU A 191 11.96 -2.31 5.03
CA LEU A 191 11.05 -3.28 4.41
C LEU A 191 11.70 -4.66 4.25
N LEU A 192 12.99 -4.72 3.92
CA LEU A 192 13.77 -5.98 3.93
C LEU A 192 13.83 -6.60 5.34
N GLY A 193 13.60 -5.82 6.40
CA GLY A 193 13.37 -6.33 7.75
C GLY A 193 12.17 -7.27 7.88
N GLY A 194 11.27 -7.33 6.90
CA GLY A 194 10.23 -8.36 6.81
C GLY A 194 10.78 -9.78 6.76
N HIS A 195 12.04 -9.96 6.35
CA HIS A 195 12.77 -11.24 6.41
C HIS A 195 13.10 -11.70 7.84
N THR A 196 12.72 -10.96 8.88
CA THR A 196 12.70 -11.47 10.27
C THR A 196 11.76 -12.65 10.47
N VAL A 197 10.81 -12.88 9.55
CA VAL A 197 9.95 -14.07 9.53
C VAL A 197 10.00 -14.76 8.17
N GLY A 198 9.64 -16.04 8.15
CA GLY A 198 9.48 -16.81 6.92
C GLY A 198 10.71 -17.62 6.53
N ILE A 199 10.63 -18.18 5.33
CA ILE A 199 11.59 -19.16 4.81
C ILE A 199 12.05 -18.78 3.40
N THR A 200 13.20 -19.32 3.02
CA THR A 200 13.70 -19.32 1.64
C THR A 200 14.21 -20.71 1.26
N HIS A 201 14.18 -21.02 -0.02
CA HIS A 201 14.71 -22.27 -0.55
C HIS A 201 16.22 -22.18 -0.82
N CYS A 202 16.93 -23.31 -0.68
CA CYS A 202 18.37 -23.40 -0.89
C CYS A 202 18.80 -22.89 -2.27
N SER A 203 18.03 -23.18 -3.32
CA SER A 203 18.28 -22.71 -4.69
C SER A 203 18.44 -21.20 -4.80
N LEU A 204 17.82 -20.41 -3.91
CA LEU A 204 17.83 -18.95 -3.95
C LEU A 204 19.07 -18.31 -3.31
N PHE A 205 19.89 -19.06 -2.57
CA PHE A 205 21.06 -18.49 -1.90
C PHE A 205 22.32 -19.36 -1.94
N GLN A 206 22.22 -20.67 -2.19
CA GLN A 206 23.37 -21.58 -2.08
C GLN A 206 24.53 -21.20 -3.00
N GLY A 207 24.25 -20.74 -4.22
CA GLY A 207 25.26 -20.34 -5.19
C GLY A 207 26.04 -19.09 -4.77
N ASP A 208 25.36 -18.16 -4.10
CA ASP A 208 25.97 -16.93 -3.63
C ASP A 208 26.63 -17.08 -2.26
N ARG A 209 25.94 -17.71 -1.31
CA ARG A 209 26.22 -17.61 0.13
C ARG A 209 26.83 -18.86 0.74
N LEU A 210 26.67 -20.01 0.08
CA LEU A 210 27.34 -21.26 0.47
C LEU A 210 28.54 -21.58 -0.44
N SER A 211 28.95 -20.62 -1.27
CA SER A 211 30.18 -20.71 -2.06
C SER A 211 31.41 -20.45 -1.17
N ARG A 212 32.54 -21.05 -1.53
CA ARG A 212 33.84 -20.75 -0.87
C ARG A 212 34.31 -19.31 -1.14
N ALA A 213 33.75 -18.64 -2.15
CA ALA A 213 34.17 -17.31 -2.58
C ALA A 213 33.58 -16.18 -1.72
N ASP A 214 32.35 -16.31 -1.22
CA ASP A 214 31.75 -15.29 -0.33
C ASP A 214 32.53 -15.21 0.98
N GLY A 215 32.75 -16.36 1.65
CA GLY A 215 33.53 -16.46 2.89
C GLY A 215 33.03 -15.60 4.07
N SER A 216 31.96 -14.83 3.87
CA SER A 216 31.48 -13.83 4.82
C SER A 216 30.55 -14.43 5.86
N MET A 217 29.86 -15.53 5.56
CA MET A 217 28.91 -16.16 6.47
C MET A 217 29.58 -16.71 7.74
N ASP A 218 28.88 -16.60 8.87
CA ASP A 218 29.26 -17.27 10.13
C ASP A 218 29.60 -18.77 9.88
N PRO A 219 30.81 -19.25 10.28
CA PRO A 219 31.27 -20.59 9.93
C PRO A 219 30.37 -21.73 10.44
N LYS A 220 29.75 -21.55 11.62
CA LYS A 220 28.83 -22.54 12.19
C LYS A 220 27.54 -22.61 11.38
N LEU A 221 26.95 -21.46 11.06
CA LEU A 221 25.78 -21.38 10.19
C LEU A 221 26.09 -21.95 8.80
N PHE A 222 27.21 -21.57 8.20
CA PHE A 222 27.64 -22.08 6.88
C PHE A 222 27.71 -23.61 6.85
N SER A 223 28.35 -24.23 7.86
CA SER A 223 28.43 -25.69 7.96
C SER A 223 27.06 -26.35 8.10
N SER A 224 26.18 -25.76 8.91
CA SER A 224 24.80 -26.23 9.09
C SER A 224 24.01 -26.15 7.79
N LEU A 225 24.00 -25.00 7.11
CA LEU A 225 23.24 -24.79 5.89
C LEU A 225 23.77 -25.63 4.72
N ARG A 226 25.09 -25.85 4.63
CA ARG A 226 25.66 -26.76 3.64
C ARG A 226 25.15 -28.19 3.79
N LYS A 227 24.96 -28.67 5.02
CA LYS A 227 24.38 -29.99 5.26
C LYS A 227 22.91 -30.02 4.84
N THR A 228 22.14 -29.00 5.23
CA THR A 228 20.73 -28.88 4.86
C THR A 228 20.55 -28.86 3.33
N CYS A 229 21.25 -27.96 2.64
CA CYS A 229 21.13 -27.76 1.20
C CYS A 229 21.77 -28.87 0.33
N ALA A 230 22.53 -29.79 0.92
CA ALA A 230 22.98 -30.99 0.22
C ALA A 230 21.87 -32.05 0.06
N SER A 231 20.74 -31.89 0.75
CA SER A 231 19.60 -32.80 0.65
C SER A 231 18.88 -32.64 -0.69
N ARG A 232 18.23 -33.72 -1.17
CA ARG A 232 17.43 -33.69 -2.41
C ARG A 232 16.19 -32.82 -2.24
N GLY A 233 15.69 -32.24 -3.35
CA GLY A 233 14.36 -31.60 -3.39
C GLY A 233 14.31 -30.14 -2.91
N ASP A 234 15.41 -29.40 -3.06
CA ASP A 234 15.51 -27.95 -2.74
C ASP A 234 14.91 -27.55 -1.38
N PRO A 235 15.54 -28.00 -0.27
CA PRO A 235 15.04 -27.74 1.09
C PRO A 235 14.89 -26.25 1.38
N SER A 236 14.02 -25.92 2.34
CA SER A 236 13.86 -24.56 2.83
C SER A 236 14.49 -24.35 4.21
N VAL A 237 14.88 -23.11 4.47
CA VAL A 237 15.44 -22.66 5.76
C VAL A 237 14.79 -21.33 6.16
N PHE A 238 14.72 -21.06 7.46
CA PHE A 238 14.22 -19.77 7.94
C PHE A 238 15.12 -18.60 7.50
N LEU A 239 14.54 -17.46 7.15
CA LEU A 239 15.30 -16.26 6.84
C LEU A 239 15.96 -15.66 8.09
N ASP A 240 15.28 -15.76 9.23
CA ASP A 240 15.85 -15.53 10.56
C ASP A 240 15.92 -16.86 11.34
N GLN A 241 17.15 -17.27 11.64
CA GLN A 241 17.45 -18.51 12.36
C GLN A 241 17.25 -18.43 13.88
N ASN A 242 16.89 -17.26 14.42
CA ASN A 242 16.77 -17.01 15.85
C ASN A 242 15.30 -16.87 16.30
N THR A 243 14.51 -15.97 15.69
CA THR A 243 13.09 -15.76 16.04
C THR A 243 12.15 -15.89 14.84
N SER A 244 12.20 -17.05 14.16
CA SER A 244 11.63 -17.28 12.82
C SER A 244 10.13 -17.00 12.59
N PHE A 245 9.36 -16.80 13.65
CA PHE A 245 7.91 -16.49 13.61
C PHE A 245 7.54 -15.23 14.42
N ILE A 246 8.51 -14.39 14.74
CA ILE A 246 8.31 -13.13 15.49
C ILE A 246 8.78 -11.98 14.61
N VAL A 247 7.93 -10.95 14.47
CA VAL A 247 8.31 -9.71 13.81
C VAL A 247 9.03 -8.82 14.81
N ASP A 248 10.35 -8.95 14.88
CA ASP A 248 11.23 -8.20 15.77
C ASP A 248 12.52 -7.75 15.06
N ASN A 249 13.50 -7.24 15.81
CA ASN A 249 14.76 -6.75 15.25
C ASN A 249 15.87 -7.82 15.17
N SER A 250 15.54 -9.10 15.38
CA SER A 250 16.48 -10.21 15.31
C SER A 250 17.14 -10.30 13.93
N PHE A 251 16.40 -10.06 12.85
CA PHE A 251 16.97 -9.96 11.50
C PHE A 251 18.25 -9.12 11.46
N TYR A 252 18.19 -7.86 11.92
CA TYR A 252 19.33 -6.95 11.90
C TYR A 252 20.46 -7.39 12.84
N LYS A 253 20.14 -8.00 13.98
CA LYS A 253 21.15 -8.59 14.89
C LYS A 253 21.89 -9.72 14.18
N GLN A 254 21.17 -10.59 13.47
CA GLN A 254 21.74 -11.71 12.73
C GLN A 254 22.62 -11.23 11.57
N LEU A 255 22.23 -10.17 10.85
CA LEU A 255 23.08 -9.60 9.79
C LEU A 255 24.45 -9.14 10.33
N ARG A 256 24.47 -8.51 11.52
CA ARG A 256 25.72 -8.09 12.18
C ARG A 256 26.59 -9.26 12.63
N LEU A 257 25.99 -10.41 12.90
CA LEU A 257 26.68 -11.67 13.19
C LEU A 257 27.07 -12.44 11.93
N LYS A 258 26.92 -11.83 10.75
CA LYS A 258 27.15 -12.45 9.44
C LYS A 258 26.27 -13.68 9.17
N LYS A 259 25.03 -13.64 9.67
CA LYS A 259 24.03 -14.71 9.58
C LYS A 259 22.86 -14.39 8.66
N GLY A 260 22.95 -13.36 7.82
CA GLY A 260 21.96 -13.15 6.76
C GLY A 260 21.95 -14.32 5.79
N ILE A 261 20.77 -14.79 5.36
CA ILE A 261 20.64 -15.96 4.49
C ILE A 261 20.74 -15.58 3.02
N LEU A 262 20.02 -14.54 2.58
CA LEU A 262 20.11 -14.04 1.21
C LEU A 262 21.31 -13.10 1.06
N LYS A 263 21.85 -13.00 -0.15
CA LYS A 263 22.99 -12.11 -0.42
C LYS A 263 22.62 -10.64 -0.23
N VAL A 264 21.49 -10.22 -0.76
CA VAL A 264 20.99 -8.85 -0.58
C VAL A 264 20.90 -8.48 0.91
N ASP A 265 20.42 -9.41 1.75
CA ASP A 265 20.28 -9.19 3.19
C ASP A 265 21.64 -9.00 3.87
N GLN A 266 22.58 -9.92 3.66
CA GLN A 266 23.89 -9.83 4.30
C GLN A 266 24.66 -8.57 3.89
N LEU A 267 24.49 -8.13 2.64
CA LEU A 267 25.13 -6.93 2.13
C LEU A 267 24.61 -5.65 2.81
N LEU A 268 23.39 -5.62 3.37
CA LEU A 268 22.90 -4.45 4.12
C LEU A 268 23.78 -4.11 5.33
N ALA A 269 24.38 -5.10 5.98
CA ALA A 269 25.24 -4.88 7.14
C ALA A 269 26.67 -4.45 6.77
N SER A 270 27.10 -4.74 5.53
CA SER A 270 28.48 -4.52 5.07
C SER A 270 28.62 -3.31 4.15
N ASP A 271 27.55 -2.92 3.47
CA ASP A 271 27.55 -1.77 2.56
C ASP A 271 27.53 -0.45 3.35
N LYS A 272 28.45 0.47 3.01
CA LYS A 272 28.64 1.74 3.72
C LYS A 272 27.36 2.60 3.78
N SER A 273 26.49 2.51 2.76
CA SER A 273 25.26 3.31 2.69
C SER A 273 24.14 2.79 3.59
N THR A 274 24.22 1.53 4.06
CA THR A 274 23.14 0.88 4.81
C THR A 274 23.57 0.34 6.19
N ALA A 275 24.86 0.08 6.40
CA ALA A 275 25.40 -0.48 7.64
C ALA A 275 25.01 0.31 8.90
N GLY A 276 24.97 1.65 8.82
CA GLY A 276 24.54 2.50 9.95
C GLY A 276 23.06 2.30 10.32
N ILE A 277 22.20 2.09 9.32
CA ILE A 277 20.76 1.84 9.51
C ILE A 277 20.57 0.47 10.16
N VAL A 278 21.27 -0.55 9.67
CA VAL A 278 21.27 -1.91 10.24
C VAL A 278 21.76 -1.90 11.69
N ALA A 279 22.85 -1.17 11.98
CA ALA A 279 23.37 -1.04 13.34
C ALA A 279 22.35 -0.41 14.30
N ASN A 280 21.66 0.65 13.87
CA ASN A 280 20.62 1.30 14.65
C ASN A 280 19.43 0.36 14.91
N PHE A 281 18.91 -0.33 13.89
CA PHE A 281 17.80 -1.25 14.09
C PHE A 281 18.17 -2.47 14.95
N ALA A 282 19.41 -2.97 14.85
CA ALA A 282 19.88 -4.06 15.69
C ALA A 282 19.94 -3.68 17.18
N SER A 283 20.32 -2.44 17.52
CA SER A 283 20.40 -1.96 18.91
C SER A 283 19.10 -1.37 19.44
N ASN A 284 18.22 -0.89 18.56
CA ASN A 284 17.00 -0.18 18.92
C ASN A 284 15.75 -0.85 18.31
N PRO A 285 15.12 -1.81 19.02
CA PRO A 285 13.94 -2.51 18.52
C PRO A 285 12.75 -1.57 18.28
N ARG A 286 12.62 -0.50 19.09
CA ARG A 286 11.54 0.49 18.94
C ARG A 286 11.71 1.31 17.65
N ALA A 287 12.94 1.69 17.31
CA ALA A 287 13.22 2.38 16.05
C ALA A 287 12.85 1.53 14.83
N PHE A 288 13.18 0.23 14.86
CA PHE A 288 12.75 -0.70 13.81
C PHE A 288 11.22 -0.78 13.72
N GLN A 289 10.53 -1.07 14.84
CA GLN A 289 9.07 -1.22 14.82
C GLN A 289 8.35 0.04 14.30
N GLN A 290 8.78 1.24 14.70
CA GLN A 290 8.20 2.49 14.21
C GLN A 290 8.48 2.69 12.71
N ALA A 291 9.72 2.48 12.28
CA ALA A 291 10.07 2.58 10.87
C ALA A 291 9.29 1.55 10.02
N PHE A 292 9.14 0.32 10.51
CA PHE A 292 8.47 -0.77 9.80
C PHE A 292 6.99 -0.48 9.57
N ALA A 293 6.28 0.03 10.60
CA ALA A 293 4.91 0.49 10.43
C ALA A 293 4.80 1.60 9.36
N ASN A 294 5.66 2.62 9.43
CA ASN A 294 5.65 3.73 8.47
C ASN A 294 5.97 3.26 7.05
N ALA A 295 6.93 2.35 6.90
CA ALA A 295 7.34 1.82 5.61
C ALA A 295 6.26 0.92 4.99
N LEU A 296 5.54 0.11 5.78
CA LEU A 296 4.40 -0.68 5.30
C LEU A 296 3.19 0.20 4.90
N ILE A 297 2.96 1.30 5.61
CA ILE A 297 1.95 2.30 5.21
C ILE A 297 2.37 2.96 3.89
N LYS A 298 3.64 3.39 3.78
CA LYS A 298 4.18 4.01 2.56
C LYS A 298 4.11 3.06 1.36
N LEU A 299 4.54 1.81 1.55
CA LEU A 299 4.45 0.76 0.55
C LEU A 299 3.01 0.64 0.05
N GLY A 300 2.06 0.57 0.98
CA GLY A 300 0.63 0.53 0.69
C GLY A 300 0.05 1.70 -0.09
N ASN A 301 0.73 2.83 -0.11
CA ASN A 301 0.27 4.02 -0.82
C ASN A 301 0.93 4.16 -2.21
N THR A 302 1.72 3.16 -2.61
CA THR A 302 2.41 3.12 -3.91
C THR A 302 1.41 2.88 -5.03
N GLN A 303 1.30 3.84 -5.95
CA GLN A 303 0.62 3.69 -7.25
C GLN A 303 -0.81 3.11 -7.14
N VAL A 304 -1.53 3.49 -6.08
CA VAL A 304 -2.86 2.96 -5.78
C VAL A 304 -3.93 3.46 -6.76
N LEU A 305 -4.93 2.62 -7.02
CA LEU A 305 -6.14 3.00 -7.73
C LEU A 305 -7.19 3.47 -6.72
N VAL A 306 -7.86 4.60 -7.01
CA VAL A 306 -8.87 5.20 -6.13
C VAL A 306 -10.04 5.78 -6.92
N GLY A 307 -11.14 6.11 -6.24
CA GLY A 307 -12.29 6.76 -6.84
C GLY A 307 -13.00 5.88 -7.86
N LYS A 308 -12.87 6.20 -9.15
CA LYS A 308 -13.44 5.42 -10.27
C LYS A 308 -12.39 4.61 -11.03
N SER A 309 -11.12 4.72 -10.67
CA SER A 309 -10.04 3.95 -11.30
C SER A 309 -10.02 2.53 -10.75
N GLY A 310 -10.11 1.52 -11.62
CA GLY A 310 -10.23 0.12 -11.20
C GLY A 310 -11.62 -0.24 -10.69
N GLU A 311 -11.74 -1.40 -10.03
CA GLU A 311 -13.01 -1.96 -9.58
C GLU A 311 -13.03 -2.35 -8.10
N ILE A 312 -14.18 -2.83 -7.62
CA ILE A 312 -14.26 -3.64 -6.40
C ILE A 312 -14.65 -5.02 -6.88
N ARG A 313 -13.72 -5.97 -6.87
CA ARG A 313 -14.01 -7.34 -7.34
C ARG A 313 -15.00 -8.02 -6.40
N LYS A 314 -15.90 -8.85 -6.93
CA LYS A 314 -16.72 -9.76 -6.10
C LYS A 314 -15.92 -10.98 -5.65
N ASP A 315 -15.11 -11.53 -6.56
CA ASP A 315 -14.17 -12.62 -6.33
C ASP A 315 -12.77 -12.12 -6.63
N CYS A 316 -11.85 -12.19 -5.66
CA CYS A 316 -10.50 -11.67 -5.84
C CYS A 316 -9.71 -12.36 -6.95
N ARG A 317 -10.12 -13.56 -7.36
CA ARG A 317 -9.44 -14.36 -8.39
C ARG A 317 -9.79 -13.95 -9.82
N ALA A 318 -10.76 -13.07 -10.03
CA ALA A 318 -11.25 -12.72 -11.36
C ALA A 318 -11.59 -11.22 -11.46
N PHE A 319 -11.44 -10.67 -12.66
CA PHE A 319 -12.04 -9.37 -12.97
C PHE A 319 -13.56 -9.50 -13.01
N ASN A 320 -14.31 -8.47 -12.60
CA ASN A 320 -15.76 -8.51 -12.78
C ASN A 320 -16.09 -8.48 -14.29
N PRO A 321 -17.22 -9.07 -14.69
CA PRO A 321 -17.70 -8.92 -16.06
C PRO A 321 -17.92 -7.44 -16.40
N PRO A 322 -17.75 -7.04 -17.67
CA PRO A 322 -18.08 -5.68 -18.10
C PRO A 322 -19.51 -5.34 -17.70
N SER A 323 -19.72 -4.18 -17.07
CA SER A 323 -21.06 -3.69 -16.79
C SER A 323 -21.85 -3.60 -18.12
N PRO A 324 -23.09 -4.10 -18.18
CA PRO A 324 -23.91 -3.94 -19.38
C PRO A 324 -24.01 -2.46 -19.74
N PRO A 325 -24.01 -2.10 -21.04
CA PRO A 325 -24.18 -0.72 -21.45
C PRO A 325 -25.47 -0.18 -20.83
N PRO A 326 -25.50 1.12 -20.45
CA PRO A 326 -26.74 1.73 -20.00
C PRO A 326 -27.83 1.46 -21.04
N PRO A 327 -29.07 1.14 -20.63
CA PRO A 327 -30.16 0.98 -21.56
C PRO A 327 -30.18 2.21 -22.47
N LYS A 328 -30.19 1.99 -23.79
CA LYS A 328 -30.33 3.08 -24.77
C LYS A 328 -31.60 3.81 -24.38
N VAL A 329 -31.46 5.00 -23.79
CA VAL A 329 -32.60 5.90 -23.61
C VAL A 329 -33.05 6.22 -25.02
N SER A 330 -34.19 5.66 -25.42
CA SER A 330 -34.87 6.06 -26.65
C SER A 330 -35.24 7.53 -26.46
N ILE A 331 -34.38 8.42 -26.96
CA ILE A 331 -34.71 9.84 -27.06
C ILE A 331 -35.97 9.89 -27.92
N PRO A 332 -37.11 10.37 -27.40
CA PRO A 332 -38.30 10.55 -28.21
C PRO A 332 -37.92 11.41 -29.42
N PRO A 333 -38.39 11.09 -30.63
CA PRO A 333 -38.16 11.95 -31.77
C PRO A 333 -38.57 13.39 -31.39
N PRO A 334 -37.74 14.39 -31.75
CA PRO A 334 -38.07 15.77 -31.43
C PRO A 334 -39.49 16.07 -31.91
N PRO A 335 -40.32 16.77 -31.10
CA PRO A 335 -41.65 17.14 -31.53
C PRO A 335 -41.55 17.84 -32.89
N LYS A 336 -42.36 17.39 -33.85
CA LYS A 336 -42.45 18.02 -35.16
C LYS A 336 -42.67 19.51 -34.92
N ILE A 337 -41.69 20.33 -35.29
CA ILE A 337 -41.83 21.79 -35.27
C ILE A 337 -42.96 22.09 -36.24
N LEU A 338 -44.12 22.45 -35.69
CA LEU A 338 -45.20 23.03 -36.47
C LEU A 338 -44.62 24.33 -37.03
N LYS A 339 -44.49 24.43 -38.35
CA LYS A 339 -43.99 25.62 -39.03
C LYS A 339 -44.79 26.82 -38.53
N SER A 340 -44.13 27.74 -37.84
CA SER A 340 -44.71 29.04 -37.50
C SER A 340 -45.14 29.76 -38.78
N PRO A 341 -46.30 30.43 -38.82
CA PRO A 341 -46.70 31.25 -39.95
C PRO A 341 -45.66 32.35 -40.24
N PRO A 342 -45.49 32.75 -41.50
CA PRO A 342 -44.56 33.82 -41.85
C PRO A 342 -45.02 35.16 -41.24
N PRO A 343 -44.08 36.04 -40.86
CA PRO A 343 -44.41 37.33 -40.27
C PRO A 343 -45.11 38.26 -41.29
N PRO A 344 -46.01 39.15 -40.82
CA PRO A 344 -46.64 40.13 -41.69
C PRO A 344 -45.64 41.17 -42.22
N PRO A 345 -45.90 41.76 -43.40
CA PRO A 345 -45.00 42.71 -44.03
C PRO A 345 -44.90 44.03 -43.25
N PRO A 346 -43.74 44.72 -43.30
CA PRO A 346 -43.52 45.95 -42.56
C PRO A 346 -44.37 47.12 -43.11
N PRO A 347 -44.81 48.06 -42.26
CA PRO A 347 -45.50 49.26 -42.70
C PRO A 347 -44.57 50.18 -43.51
N LYS A 348 -45.09 50.72 -44.62
CA LYS A 348 -44.43 51.78 -45.39
C LYS A 348 -44.51 53.09 -44.62
N VAL A 349 -43.37 53.65 -44.22
CA VAL A 349 -43.28 54.99 -43.64
C VAL A 349 -42.65 55.93 -44.67
N SER A 350 -43.44 56.92 -45.08
CA SER A 350 -43.06 58.04 -45.94
C SER A 350 -42.21 59.05 -45.17
N VAL A 351 -41.01 59.34 -45.69
CA VAL A 351 -40.08 60.34 -45.15
C VAL A 351 -40.54 61.74 -45.58
N SER A 352 -40.69 62.66 -44.62
CA SER A 352 -40.83 64.09 -44.85
C SER A 352 -39.80 64.85 -44.00
N THR A 353 -39.08 65.73 -44.67
CA THR A 353 -37.88 66.48 -44.26
C THR A 353 -38.20 67.77 -43.49
N THR A 354 -37.53 68.01 -42.36
CA THR A 354 -37.04 69.35 -41.94
C THR A 354 -36.15 69.29 -40.68
N PRO A 355 -35.00 69.99 -40.63
CA PRO A 355 -34.08 69.98 -39.47
C PRO A 355 -34.11 71.29 -38.65
N PRO A 356 -33.86 71.22 -37.32
CA PRO A 356 -33.34 72.38 -36.56
C PRO A 356 -32.17 71.97 -35.61
N PRO A 357 -31.60 72.88 -34.79
CA PRO A 357 -30.35 73.62 -35.03
C PRO A 357 -29.16 73.13 -34.16
N PRO A 358 -27.92 73.63 -34.38
CA PRO A 358 -26.71 73.11 -33.73
C PRO A 358 -26.50 73.63 -32.30
N PRO A 359 -26.04 72.79 -31.34
CA PRO A 359 -25.56 73.26 -30.05
C PRO A 359 -24.13 73.81 -30.12
N LYS A 360 -23.91 74.85 -29.32
CA LYS A 360 -22.74 75.73 -29.27
C LYS A 360 -21.49 75.06 -28.68
N VAL A 361 -20.35 75.34 -29.29
CA VAL A 361 -19.01 74.99 -28.81
C VAL A 361 -18.51 76.12 -27.88
N SER A 362 -18.07 75.79 -26.67
CA SER A 362 -17.31 76.70 -25.81
C SER A 362 -15.89 76.18 -25.62
N PHE A 363 -14.91 76.95 -26.07
CA PHE A 363 -13.50 76.69 -25.82
C PHE A 363 -13.06 77.36 -24.52
N SER A 364 -12.32 76.63 -23.69
CA SER A 364 -11.57 77.19 -22.55
C SER A 364 -10.07 76.99 -22.79
N PRO A 365 -9.22 77.96 -22.38
CA PRO A 365 -7.81 78.06 -22.79
C PRO A 365 -6.88 77.06 -22.06
N PRO A 366 -5.70 76.75 -22.63
CA PRO A 366 -4.77 75.78 -22.04
C PRO A 366 -3.91 76.43 -20.92
N PRO A 367 -3.62 75.71 -19.82
CA PRO A 367 -2.59 76.10 -18.86
C PRO A 367 -1.20 75.54 -19.21
N PRO A 368 -0.11 76.15 -18.68
CA PRO A 368 1.27 76.04 -19.17
C PRO A 368 2.04 74.80 -18.67
N PRO A 369 3.24 74.50 -19.24
CA PRO A 369 4.01 73.32 -18.91
C PRO A 369 5.04 73.57 -17.79
N LEU A 370 4.94 72.84 -16.68
CA LEU A 370 5.99 72.75 -15.64
C LEU A 370 5.93 71.33 -15.03
N THR A 371 6.89 70.47 -15.35
CA THR A 371 8.15 70.17 -14.65
C THR A 371 8.05 69.35 -13.35
N LYS A 372 8.76 68.21 -13.39
CA LYS A 372 9.33 67.39 -12.29
C LYS A 372 8.37 66.93 -11.17
N VAL A 373 7.98 65.65 -11.23
CA VAL A 373 7.62 64.87 -10.03
C VAL A 373 8.71 63.83 -9.78
N SER A 374 9.28 63.93 -8.58
CA SER A 374 10.28 63.07 -7.97
C SER A 374 9.74 61.65 -7.78
N VAL A 375 10.48 60.65 -8.26
CA VAL A 375 10.26 59.24 -7.91
C VAL A 375 10.75 59.04 -6.48
N SER A 376 9.83 58.83 -5.54
CA SER A 376 10.17 58.36 -4.20
C SER A 376 10.47 56.86 -4.29
N PRO A 377 11.61 56.35 -3.79
CA PRO A 377 11.84 54.92 -3.68
C PRO A 377 10.91 54.31 -2.61
N PRO A 378 10.54 53.02 -2.75
CA PRO A 378 9.68 52.34 -1.78
C PRO A 378 10.33 52.27 -0.40
N PRO A 379 9.53 52.24 0.69
CA PRO A 379 10.05 52.16 2.05
C PRO A 379 10.81 50.84 2.26
N PRO A 380 11.89 50.85 3.06
CA PRO A 380 12.63 49.63 3.39
C PRO A 380 11.77 48.68 4.24
N PRO A 381 11.99 47.36 4.13
CA PRO A 381 11.26 46.37 4.91
C PRO A 381 11.48 46.56 6.41
N PRO A 382 10.49 46.20 7.26
CA PRO A 382 10.62 46.32 8.70
C PRO A 382 11.79 45.47 9.21
N LYS A 383 12.67 46.11 9.99
CA LYS A 383 13.74 45.44 10.72
C LYS A 383 13.12 44.54 11.79
N VAL A 384 13.22 43.23 11.58
CA VAL A 384 12.95 42.24 12.62
C VAL A 384 14.13 42.26 13.58
N SER A 385 13.93 42.85 14.76
CA SER A 385 14.82 42.66 15.91
C SER A 385 14.59 41.26 16.47
N VAL A 386 15.56 40.38 16.24
CA VAL A 386 15.60 39.05 16.88
C VAL A 386 15.93 39.26 18.36
N SER A 387 14.94 39.08 19.22
CA SER A 387 15.16 38.89 20.66
C SER A 387 15.70 37.48 20.87
N THR A 388 16.98 37.39 21.23
CA THR A 388 17.64 36.18 21.71
C THR A 388 17.39 36.05 23.21
N THR A 389 16.23 35.55 23.60
CA THR A 389 16.02 35.05 24.97
C THR A 389 14.98 33.91 24.95
N PRO A 390 15.34 32.67 25.33
CA PRO A 390 14.39 31.57 25.39
C PRO A 390 13.35 31.80 26.50
N PRO A 391 12.07 31.46 26.30
CA PRO A 391 11.09 31.48 27.36
C PRO A 391 11.42 30.40 28.41
N PRO A 392 11.16 30.64 29.71
CA PRO A 392 11.37 29.64 30.74
C PRO A 392 10.41 28.45 30.56
N PRO A 393 10.85 27.22 30.90
CA PRO A 393 10.03 26.02 30.73
C PRO A 393 8.81 26.03 31.67
N PRO A 394 7.68 25.45 31.24
CA PRO A 394 6.49 25.36 32.08
C PRO A 394 6.75 24.48 33.30
N LYS A 395 6.40 24.99 34.49
CA LYS A 395 6.37 24.21 35.73
C LYS A 395 5.24 23.18 35.65
N VAL A 396 5.61 21.92 35.41
CA VAL A 396 4.69 20.77 35.52
C VAL A 396 4.81 20.21 36.94
N SER A 397 3.76 20.35 37.76
CA SER A 397 3.68 19.65 39.04
C SER A 397 3.23 18.21 38.81
N PHE A 398 4.13 17.26 39.04
CA PHE A 398 3.78 15.83 39.03
C PHE A 398 3.19 15.45 40.39
N SER A 399 1.92 15.05 40.40
CA SER A 399 1.37 14.29 41.53
C SER A 399 1.86 12.84 41.41
N PRO A 400 2.37 12.22 42.49
CA PRO A 400 2.81 10.83 42.45
C PRO A 400 1.60 9.90 42.20
N PRO A 401 1.77 8.82 41.42
CA PRO A 401 0.71 7.85 41.19
C PRO A 401 0.37 7.09 42.48
N PRO A 402 -0.90 6.68 42.66
CA PRO A 402 -1.29 5.87 43.82
C PRO A 402 -0.56 4.51 43.81
N PRO A 403 -0.28 3.94 44.99
CA PRO A 403 0.41 2.66 45.09
C PRO A 403 -0.42 1.51 44.48
N PRO A 404 0.24 0.50 43.89
CA PRO A 404 -0.43 -0.63 43.25
C PRO A 404 -1.20 -1.46 44.28
N SER A 405 -2.42 -1.85 43.93
CA SER A 405 -3.22 -2.77 44.73
C SER A 405 -2.55 -4.15 44.83
N PRO A 406 -2.62 -4.84 45.99
CA PRO A 406 -2.01 -6.15 46.15
C PRO A 406 -2.64 -7.21 45.21
N PRO A 407 -1.84 -8.18 44.72
CA PRO A 407 -2.32 -9.18 43.78
C PRO A 407 -3.39 -10.07 44.42
N LYS A 408 -4.55 -10.16 43.76
CA LYS A 408 -5.57 -11.17 44.06
C LYS A 408 -5.04 -12.54 43.64
N VAL A 409 -4.70 -13.37 44.62
CA VAL A 409 -4.42 -14.80 44.43
C VAL A 409 -5.74 -15.47 44.05
N SER A 410 -5.88 -15.84 42.76
CA SER A 410 -6.94 -16.73 42.31
C SER A 410 -6.40 -18.15 42.32
N VAL A 411 -6.81 -18.94 43.31
CA VAL A 411 -6.55 -20.38 43.35
C VAL A 411 -7.51 -21.03 42.37
N SER A 412 -6.97 -21.55 41.25
CA SER A 412 -7.73 -22.40 40.34
C SER A 412 -7.78 -23.83 40.88
N PRO A 413 -8.93 -24.51 40.88
CA PRO A 413 -9.02 -25.92 41.28
C PRO A 413 -8.26 -26.83 40.29
N PRO A 414 -7.77 -28.01 40.74
CA PRO A 414 -6.96 -28.89 39.92
C PRO A 414 -7.75 -29.52 38.77
N SER A 415 -7.12 -29.59 37.60
CA SER A 415 -7.66 -30.23 36.40
C SER A 415 -7.85 -31.75 36.62
N PRO A 416 -8.92 -32.36 36.06
CA PRO A 416 -9.13 -33.80 36.12
C PRO A 416 -8.08 -34.58 35.29
N PRO A 417 -7.80 -35.85 35.64
CA PRO A 417 -6.80 -36.67 34.97
C PRO A 417 -7.22 -37.04 33.53
N PRO A 418 -6.25 -37.28 32.63
CA PRO A 418 -6.53 -37.64 31.25
C PRO A 418 -7.12 -39.06 31.13
N PRO A 419 -8.01 -39.31 30.15
CA PRO A 419 -8.59 -40.63 29.93
C PRO A 419 -7.56 -41.62 29.39
N THR A 420 -7.68 -42.84 29.88
CA THR A 420 -6.90 -44.04 29.60
C THR A 420 -6.99 -44.45 28.12
N ASN A 421 -5.84 -44.68 27.48
CA ASN A 421 -5.73 -45.18 26.11
C ASN A 421 -6.33 -46.60 25.96
N LEU A 422 -7.35 -46.73 25.12
CA LEU A 422 -7.76 -48.03 24.56
C LEU A 422 -6.90 -48.33 23.32
N LEU A 423 -6.31 -49.53 23.32
CA LEU A 423 -5.58 -50.12 22.22
C LEU A 423 -6.38 -50.04 20.91
N SER A 424 -5.74 -49.50 19.86
CA SER A 424 -6.20 -49.63 18.48
C SER A 424 -5.11 -50.33 17.66
N SER A 425 -5.59 -51.23 16.80
CA SER A 425 -4.94 -52.29 16.03
C SER A 425 -3.70 -51.88 15.20
N PRO A 426 -2.81 -52.84 14.84
CA PRO A 426 -1.63 -52.56 14.04
C PRO A 426 -1.98 -52.17 12.58
N PRO A 427 -1.17 -51.31 11.93
CA PRO A 427 -1.38 -50.91 10.54
C PRO A 427 -1.02 -52.04 9.55
N PRO A 428 -1.65 -52.08 8.36
CA PRO A 428 -1.31 -53.07 7.33
C PRO A 428 0.04 -52.77 6.67
N SER A 429 0.72 -53.85 6.27
CA SER A 429 2.04 -53.89 5.66
C SER A 429 2.12 -53.11 4.32
N PRO A 430 3.26 -52.46 4.02
CA PRO A 430 3.44 -51.76 2.74
C PRO A 430 3.65 -52.74 1.56
N PRO A 431 3.19 -52.40 0.35
CA PRO A 431 3.50 -53.17 -0.86
C PRO A 431 4.98 -53.03 -1.29
N PRO A 432 5.52 -54.03 -2.02
CA PRO A 432 6.95 -54.11 -2.34
C PRO A 432 7.41 -53.04 -3.35
N PRO A 433 8.72 -52.73 -3.38
CA PRO A 433 9.27 -51.65 -4.19
C PRO A 433 9.35 -52.03 -5.66
N VAL A 434 8.80 -51.17 -6.53
CA VAL A 434 9.07 -51.20 -7.96
C VAL A 434 10.29 -50.30 -8.23
N PHE A 435 11.43 -50.94 -8.44
CA PHE A 435 12.62 -50.32 -9.03
C PHE A 435 12.63 -50.64 -10.53
N THR A 436 12.73 -49.61 -11.38
CA THR A 436 13.81 -49.42 -12.39
C THR A 436 13.48 -48.21 -13.29
N SER A 437 14.19 -47.10 -13.04
CA SER A 437 14.96 -46.17 -13.91
C SER A 437 14.76 -46.14 -15.45
N PRO A 438 15.46 -45.24 -16.17
CA PRO A 438 15.39 -43.76 -16.17
C PRO A 438 15.24 -43.22 -17.62
N LEU A 439 14.90 -41.94 -17.84
CA LEU A 439 15.36 -41.11 -18.98
C LEU A 439 14.77 -39.68 -18.87
N LEU A 440 15.63 -38.75 -18.45
CA LEU A 440 15.99 -37.41 -18.96
C LEU A 440 15.02 -36.58 -19.86
N PRO A 441 15.25 -35.25 -19.98
CA PRO A 441 14.23 -34.19 -19.83
C PRO A 441 13.99 -33.40 -21.12
N GLU A 442 12.94 -32.58 -21.13
CA GLU A 442 12.86 -31.41 -22.03
C GLU A 442 12.41 -30.15 -21.27
N ALA A 443 13.28 -29.14 -21.40
CA ALA A 443 13.14 -27.68 -21.36
C ALA A 443 12.22 -27.00 -20.32
#